data_AF-N9NG95-F1
#
_entry.id   AF-N9NG95-F1
#
_cell.length_a   1.000
_cell.length_b   1.000
_cell.length_c   1.000
_cell.angle_alpha   90.00
_cell.angle_beta   90.00
_cell.angle_gamma   90.00
#
_symmetry.space_group_name_H-M   'P 1'
#
loop_
_entity.id
_entity.type
_entity.pdbx_description
1 polymer ?
#
loop_
_entity_poly.entity_id
_entity_poly.type
_entity_poly.pdbx_seq_one_letter_code
_entity_poly.pdbx_strand_id
1 'polypeptide(L)'
;MSRSENLDMSILVSKANDLVKAHYKMTVVEHRLFNIALSKIRSNKITLDNNVPITISAHEYADLFSDTIDGGYKALRTAVDTLFERQFTLEREISNTKKHVRTYRFIQMKGYLEGEARIEIQFANDVLPFVSELANKFTQIDLQHTVDLSSQYANRLYEILKEVQNYKEQKVFLELDDLRSRFGIENKYKTMSNLKDNVLDLAVTQINKSKACDIYNLQYTNKKAGKKIIGFEFTYKIRKQPKKSDIAIQPIVLKMTDSQRYLFANKLSELTEMNKYSQGTESYSQFAVRIAEMLQDPLKIEELLPYLKKVGFNTK
;
A
#
# COMPACT_ATOMS: atom_id res chain seq x y z
N MET A 1 21.29 18.71 2.18
CA MET A 1 20.77 18.56 0.81
C MET A 1 21.05 17.15 0.35
N SER A 2 20.02 16.30 0.24
CA SER A 2 19.91 15.12 -0.64
C SER A 2 18.74 14.25 -0.13
N ARG A 3 17.48 14.71 -0.32
CA ARG A 3 16.28 13.93 0.02
C ARG A 3 15.53 13.46 -1.24
N SER A 4 16.26 13.32 -2.35
CA SER A 4 15.67 13.23 -3.70
C SER A 4 16.17 12.08 -4.57
N GLU A 5 16.87 11.07 -4.04
CA GLU A 5 17.45 10.03 -4.91
C GLU A 5 17.02 8.59 -4.67
N ASN A 6 16.10 8.28 -3.74
CA ASN A 6 15.53 6.93 -3.66
C ASN A 6 14.09 6.94 -3.11
N LEU A 7 13.15 7.49 -3.88
CA LEU A 7 11.72 7.36 -3.62
C LEU A 7 11.06 6.37 -4.59
N ASP A 8 11.73 5.27 -4.97
CA ASP A 8 11.20 4.25 -5.91
C ASP A 8 10.83 2.92 -5.21
N MET A 9 10.56 2.93 -3.89
CA MET A 9 9.95 1.78 -3.20
C MET A 9 8.46 2.01 -2.96
N SER A 10 7.63 1.62 -3.94
CA SER A 10 6.17 1.56 -3.78
C SER A 10 5.82 0.60 -2.64
N ILE A 11 5.19 1.10 -1.58
CA ILE A 11 4.74 0.28 -0.44
C ILE A 11 3.23 0.21 -0.52
N LEU A 12 2.75 -0.82 -1.20
CA LEU A 12 1.32 -1.01 -1.40
C LEU A 12 0.69 -1.69 -0.19
N VAL A 13 -0.37 -1.10 0.33
CA VAL A 13 -1.24 -1.66 1.35
C VAL A 13 -2.63 -1.84 0.80
N SER A 14 -3.34 -2.83 1.34
CA SER A 14 -4.73 -3.10 0.98
C SER A 14 -5.62 -3.08 2.19
N LYS A 15 -6.74 -2.38 2.04
CA LYS A 15 -7.79 -2.28 3.05
C LYS A 15 -9.12 -2.65 2.40
N ALA A 16 -9.91 -3.50 3.04
CA ALA A 16 -11.27 -3.76 2.57
C ALA A 16 -12.06 -2.44 2.56
N ASN A 17 -12.93 -2.26 1.58
CA ASN A 17 -13.73 -1.02 1.49
C ASN A 17 -14.58 -0.81 2.75
N ASP A 18 -15.04 -1.88 3.40
CA ASP A 18 -15.72 -1.81 4.70
C ASP A 18 -14.84 -1.13 5.76
N LEU A 19 -13.55 -1.48 5.83
CA LEU A 19 -12.61 -0.83 6.74
C LEU A 19 -12.31 0.61 6.33
N VAL A 20 -12.25 0.90 5.03
CA VAL A 20 -12.15 2.29 4.54
C VAL A 20 -13.40 3.09 4.86
N LYS A 21 -14.56 2.48 5.05
CA LYS A 21 -15.81 3.15 5.49
C LYS A 21 -16.01 3.17 7.00
N ALA A 22 -15.27 2.35 7.73
CA ALA A 22 -15.48 2.17 9.16
C ALA A 22 -15.31 3.48 9.95
N HIS A 23 -15.99 3.53 11.09
CA HIS A 23 -15.93 4.64 12.02
C HIS A 23 -14.76 4.39 12.99
N TYR A 24 -13.71 5.19 12.88
CA TYR A 24 -12.61 5.18 13.83
C TYR A 24 -11.85 6.50 13.82
N LYS A 25 -11.20 6.76 14.94
CA LYS A 25 -10.31 7.91 15.12
C LYS A 25 -8.90 7.39 15.34
N MET A 26 -8.00 7.77 14.45
CA MET A 26 -6.55 7.60 14.61
C MET A 26 -5.84 8.92 14.41
N THR A 27 -4.79 9.13 15.18
CA THR A 27 -3.75 10.12 14.92
C THR A 27 -2.97 9.72 13.66
N VAL A 28 -2.21 10.67 13.12
CA VAL A 28 -1.39 10.42 11.93
C VAL A 28 -0.32 9.36 12.18
N VAL A 29 0.29 9.35 13.36
CA VAL A 29 1.32 8.37 13.72
C VAL A 29 0.72 6.97 13.87
N GLU A 30 -0.44 6.82 14.52
CA GLU A 30 -1.17 5.54 14.60
C GLU A 30 -1.55 5.04 13.21
N HIS A 31 -2.04 5.93 12.34
CA HIS A 31 -2.41 5.59 10.98
C HIS A 31 -1.22 5.11 10.15
N ARG A 32 -0.07 5.78 10.27
CA ARG A 32 1.19 5.39 9.61
C ARG A 32 1.69 4.04 10.11
N LEU A 33 1.71 3.83 11.43
CA LEU A 33 2.05 2.55 12.05
C LEU A 33 1.14 1.44 11.55
N PHE A 34 -0.17 1.66 11.58
CA PHE A 34 -1.16 0.71 11.09
C PHE A 34 -0.88 0.32 9.64
N ASN A 35 -0.66 1.32 8.77
CA ASN A 35 -0.35 1.10 7.37
C ASN A 35 0.98 0.36 7.14
N ILE A 36 2.04 0.66 7.87
CA ILE A 36 3.29 -0.12 7.82
C ILE A 36 3.00 -1.58 8.21
N ALA A 37 2.19 -1.82 9.24
CA ALA A 37 1.84 -3.17 9.64
C ALA A 37 1.01 -3.90 8.57
N LEU A 38 0.11 -3.20 7.87
CA LEU A 38 -0.64 -3.75 6.73
C LEU A 38 0.28 -4.17 5.58
N SER A 39 1.34 -3.41 5.30
CA SER A 39 2.29 -3.81 4.25
C SER A 39 2.98 -5.12 4.61
N LYS A 40 3.29 -5.34 5.90
CA LYS A 40 3.83 -6.61 6.41
C LYS A 40 2.84 -7.77 6.33
N ILE A 41 1.54 -7.55 6.57
CA ILE A 41 0.50 -8.58 6.32
C ILE A 41 0.60 -9.06 4.88
N ARG A 42 0.65 -8.12 3.92
CA ARG A 42 0.71 -8.45 2.50
C ARG A 42 2.01 -9.16 2.12
N SER A 43 3.15 -8.61 2.51
CA SER A 43 4.48 -9.18 2.19
C SER A 43 4.67 -10.58 2.77
N ASN A 44 4.20 -10.80 3.99
CA ASN A 44 4.35 -12.07 4.70
C ASN A 44 3.15 -13.03 4.49
N LYS A 45 2.14 -12.62 3.71
CA LYS A 45 0.90 -13.38 3.47
C LYS A 45 0.24 -13.85 4.77
N ILE A 46 0.11 -12.93 5.73
CA ILE A 46 -0.54 -13.21 7.01
C ILE A 46 -2.05 -13.37 6.79
N THR A 47 -2.58 -14.46 7.32
CA THR A 47 -3.98 -14.88 7.34
C THR A 47 -4.36 -15.24 8.78
N LEU A 48 -5.61 -15.68 8.98
CA LEU A 48 -6.06 -16.17 10.28
C LEU A 48 -5.27 -17.39 10.76
N ASP A 49 -4.86 -18.27 9.84
CA ASP A 49 -4.20 -19.54 10.15
C ASP A 49 -2.74 -19.36 10.59
N ASN A 50 -2.11 -18.23 10.24
CA ASN A 50 -0.72 -17.92 10.58
C ASN A 50 -0.58 -16.51 11.18
N ASN A 51 -1.58 -16.06 11.96
CA ASN A 51 -1.55 -14.75 12.61
C ASN A 51 -0.42 -14.67 13.65
N VAL A 52 0.74 -14.15 13.24
CA VAL A 52 1.93 -13.99 14.08
C VAL A 52 2.20 -12.50 14.36
N PRO A 53 2.90 -12.17 15.47
CA PRO A 53 3.36 -10.80 15.71
C PRO A 53 4.19 -10.26 14.55
N ILE A 54 3.96 -8.99 14.23
CA ILE A 54 4.68 -8.22 13.22
C ILE A 54 5.62 -7.27 13.96
N THR A 55 6.91 -7.38 13.66
CA THR A 55 7.93 -6.48 14.17
C THR A 55 8.11 -5.28 13.24
N ILE A 56 8.17 -4.07 13.80
CA ILE A 56 8.45 -2.83 13.09
C ILE A 56 9.57 -2.09 13.82
N SER A 57 10.61 -1.71 13.09
CA SER A 57 11.73 -0.95 13.63
C SER A 57 11.52 0.56 13.55
N ALA A 58 12.18 1.30 14.44
CA ALA A 58 12.24 2.75 14.37
C ALA A 58 12.84 3.26 13.06
N HIS A 59 13.77 2.50 12.46
CA HIS A 59 14.39 2.83 11.18
C HIS A 59 13.36 2.80 10.04
N GLU A 60 12.58 1.73 9.93
CA GLU A 60 11.52 1.59 8.91
C GLU A 60 10.49 2.72 8.99
N TYR A 61 10.12 3.14 10.21
CA TYR A 61 9.22 4.28 10.38
C TYR A 61 9.91 5.60 10.04
N ALA A 62 11.15 5.78 10.47
CA ALA A 62 11.88 7.01 10.24
C ALA A 62 12.13 7.27 8.75
N ASP A 63 12.51 6.24 8.00
CA ASP A 63 12.79 6.34 6.56
C ASP A 63 11.61 6.92 5.77
N LEU A 64 10.38 6.63 6.19
CA LEU A 64 9.17 7.11 5.55
C LEU A 64 8.65 8.43 6.13
N PHE A 65 8.75 8.62 7.45
CA PHE A 65 7.90 9.58 8.17
C PHE A 65 8.59 10.47 9.20
N SER A 66 9.89 10.32 9.44
CA SER A 66 10.65 11.08 10.45
C SER A 66 11.97 11.59 9.90
N ASP A 67 12.51 12.64 10.49
CA ASP A 67 13.85 13.14 10.15
C ASP A 67 14.95 12.48 11.00
N THR A 68 14.58 11.87 12.13
CA THR A 68 15.51 11.22 13.06
C THR A 68 14.96 9.89 13.57
N ILE A 69 15.85 8.96 13.88
CA ILE A 69 15.52 7.62 14.40
C ILE A 69 14.97 7.71 15.83
N ASP A 70 15.58 8.51 16.72
CA ASP A 70 15.09 8.67 18.12
C ASP A 70 13.67 9.25 18.18
N GLY A 71 13.41 10.29 17.37
CA GLY A 71 12.06 10.85 17.24
C GLY A 71 11.07 9.84 16.67
N GLY A 72 11.51 9.02 15.71
CA GLY A 72 10.72 7.91 15.15
C GLY A 72 10.36 6.87 16.21
N TYR A 73 11.31 6.46 17.03
CA TYR A 73 11.10 5.47 18.09
C TYR A 73 10.11 5.97 19.16
N LYS A 74 10.27 7.21 19.64
CA LYS A 74 9.33 7.81 20.61
C LYS A 74 7.91 7.91 20.06
N ALA A 75 7.78 8.31 18.80
CA ALA A 75 6.50 8.37 18.10
C ALA A 75 5.86 6.99 17.98
N LEU A 76 6.64 5.98 17.57
CA LEU A 76 6.18 4.59 17.47
C LEU A 76 5.73 4.02 18.81
N ARG A 77 6.53 4.20 19.88
CA ARG A 77 6.20 3.67 21.21
C ARG A 77 4.83 4.18 21.67
N THR A 78 4.64 5.49 21.57
CA THR A 78 3.37 6.15 21.92
C THR A 78 2.23 5.67 21.02
N ALA A 79 2.47 5.54 19.72
CA ALA A 79 1.44 5.13 18.77
C ALA A 79 1.00 3.67 18.94
N VAL A 80 1.91 2.77 19.31
CA VAL A 80 1.57 1.37 19.63
C VAL A 80 0.65 1.30 20.84
N ASP A 81 0.98 2.06 21.88
CA ASP A 81 0.17 2.12 23.11
C ASP A 81 -1.25 2.57 22.81
N THR A 82 -1.38 3.65 22.04
CA THR A 82 -2.69 4.22 21.74
C THR A 82 -3.44 3.45 20.66
N LEU A 83 -2.74 2.82 19.69
CA LEU A 83 -3.32 1.92 18.68
C LEU A 83 -3.96 0.68 19.30
N PHE A 84 -3.35 0.13 20.36
CA PHE A 84 -3.92 -1.00 21.11
C PHE A 84 -5.30 -0.68 21.69
N GLU A 85 -5.49 0.59 22.12
CA GLU A 85 -6.78 1.06 22.62
C GLU A 85 -7.78 1.43 21.53
N ARG A 86 -7.38 1.40 20.24
CA ARG A 86 -8.29 1.73 19.14
C ARG A 86 -9.20 0.58 18.78
N GLN A 87 -10.39 0.99 18.39
CA GLN A 87 -11.40 0.15 17.80
C GLN A 87 -11.98 0.84 16.58
N PHE A 88 -12.56 0.05 15.68
CA PHE A 88 -13.41 0.54 14.61
C PHE A 88 -14.79 -0.08 14.69
N THR A 89 -15.78 0.67 14.24
CA THR A 89 -17.16 0.23 14.19
C THR A 89 -17.61 0.12 12.74
N LEU A 90 -18.23 -1.02 12.42
CA LEU A 90 -18.95 -1.25 11.17
C LEU A 90 -20.45 -1.23 11.45
N GLU A 91 -21.16 -0.40 10.71
CA GLU A 91 -22.62 -0.39 10.69
C GLU A 91 -23.12 -0.95 9.36
N ARG A 92 -24.01 -1.94 9.43
CA ARG A 92 -24.73 -2.46 8.27
C ARG A 92 -26.22 -2.33 8.51
N GLU A 93 -26.92 -1.81 7.51
CA GLU A 93 -28.38 -1.74 7.55
C GLU A 93 -28.97 -3.12 7.24
N ILE A 94 -29.78 -3.66 8.15
CA ILE A 94 -30.51 -4.93 7.93
C ILE A 94 -31.89 -4.62 7.34
N SER A 95 -32.50 -3.51 7.74
CA SER A 95 -33.79 -2.99 7.26
C SER A 95 -33.88 -1.50 7.64
N ASN A 96 -34.87 -0.78 7.09
CA ASN A 96 -35.08 0.65 7.32
C ASN A 96 -35.14 1.08 8.82
N THR A 97 -35.30 0.14 9.75
CA THR A 97 -35.38 0.41 11.20
C THR A 97 -34.34 -0.35 12.04
N LYS A 98 -33.53 -1.23 11.45
CA LYS A 98 -32.56 -2.05 12.19
C LYS A 98 -31.16 -1.96 11.61
N LYS A 99 -30.24 -1.51 12.46
CA LYS A 99 -28.80 -1.50 12.20
C LYS A 99 -28.12 -2.66 12.92
N HIS A 100 -27.21 -3.32 12.23
CA HIS A 100 -26.23 -4.23 12.82
C HIS A 100 -24.95 -3.45 13.06
N VAL A 101 -24.62 -3.24 14.33
CA VAL A 101 -23.42 -2.52 14.74
C VAL A 101 -22.44 -3.52 15.34
N ARG A 102 -21.22 -3.58 14.79
CA ARG A 102 -20.14 -4.41 15.33
C ARG A 102 -18.90 -3.56 15.53
N THR A 103 -18.26 -3.75 16.69
CA THR A 103 -17.04 -3.04 17.06
C THR A 103 -15.91 -4.03 17.23
N TYR A 104 -14.76 -3.69 16.65
CA TYR A 104 -13.60 -4.55 16.54
C TYR A 104 -12.35 -3.81 17.00
N ARG A 105 -11.42 -4.52 17.64
CA ARG A 105 -10.07 -3.99 17.91
C ARG A 105 -9.21 -4.08 16.65
N PHE A 106 -8.25 -3.18 16.51
CA PHE A 106 -7.27 -3.26 15.42
C PHE A 106 -6.18 -4.29 15.70
N ILE A 107 -5.66 -4.30 16.92
CA ILE A 107 -4.60 -5.22 17.36
C ILE A 107 -5.02 -5.91 18.65
N GLN A 108 -4.52 -7.12 18.88
CA GLN A 108 -4.78 -7.93 20.07
C GLN A 108 -3.56 -8.08 20.97
N MET A 109 -2.37 -7.74 20.47
CA MET A 109 -1.11 -7.77 21.22
C MET A 109 -0.21 -6.62 20.80
N LYS A 110 0.52 -6.08 21.77
CA LYS A 110 1.64 -5.15 21.58
C LYS A 110 2.86 -5.63 22.38
N GLY A 111 4.05 -5.37 21.86
CA GLY A 111 5.33 -5.70 22.50
C GLY A 111 6.40 -4.66 22.20
N TYR A 112 7.44 -4.65 23.03
CA TYR A 112 8.60 -3.78 22.88
C TYR A 112 9.86 -4.62 23.00
N LEU A 113 10.73 -4.52 22.00
CA LEU A 113 12.05 -5.12 22.02
C LEU A 113 13.04 -4.01 22.44
N GLU A 114 13.16 -3.85 23.76
CA GLU A 114 14.08 -2.87 24.35
C GLU A 114 15.53 -3.23 23.98
N GLY A 115 16.33 -2.23 23.60
CA GLY A 115 17.69 -2.42 23.08
C GLY A 115 17.78 -2.54 21.55
N GLU A 116 16.72 -2.96 20.86
CA GLU A 116 16.69 -3.08 19.39
C GLU A 116 15.93 -1.95 18.67
N ALA A 117 15.34 -1.03 19.42
CA ALA A 117 14.48 0.04 18.90
C ALA A 117 13.35 -0.49 17.99
N ARG A 118 12.76 -1.61 18.39
CA ARG A 118 11.68 -2.31 17.68
C ARG A 118 10.43 -2.44 18.56
N ILE A 119 9.28 -2.44 17.89
CA ILE A 119 7.97 -2.71 18.48
C ILE A 119 7.36 -3.92 17.79
N GLU A 120 6.47 -4.60 18.49
CA GLU A 120 5.71 -5.72 17.95
C GLU A 120 4.21 -5.42 18.08
N ILE A 121 3.46 -5.76 17.04
CA ILE A 121 2.00 -5.76 17.10
C ILE A 121 1.46 -7.04 16.47
N GLN A 122 0.39 -7.58 17.02
CA GLN A 122 -0.38 -8.65 16.38
C GLN A 122 -1.78 -8.14 16.10
N PHE A 123 -2.23 -8.27 14.85
CA PHE A 123 -3.58 -7.89 14.46
C PHE A 123 -4.61 -8.76 15.19
N ALA A 124 -5.76 -8.17 15.53
CA ALA A 124 -6.87 -8.94 16.08
C ALA A 124 -7.39 -9.93 15.02
N ASN A 125 -7.67 -11.18 15.39
CA ASN A 125 -8.17 -12.18 14.45
C ASN A 125 -9.36 -11.68 13.60
N ASP A 126 -10.29 -10.95 14.23
CA ASP A 126 -11.48 -10.42 13.55
C ASP A 126 -11.18 -9.32 12.52
N VAL A 127 -10.03 -8.64 12.58
CA VAL A 127 -9.69 -7.60 11.59
C VAL A 127 -9.05 -8.19 10.35
N LEU A 128 -8.41 -9.37 10.44
CA LEU A 128 -7.66 -10.00 9.35
C LEU A 128 -8.48 -10.11 8.05
N PRO A 129 -9.75 -10.54 8.05
CA PRO A 129 -10.57 -10.56 6.83
C PRO A 129 -10.70 -9.21 6.11
N PHE A 130 -10.48 -8.09 6.81
CA PHE A 130 -10.54 -6.74 6.26
C PHE A 130 -9.18 -6.22 5.75
N VAL A 131 -8.09 -6.95 5.98
CA VAL A 131 -6.72 -6.49 5.71
C VAL A 131 -5.85 -7.51 4.96
N SER A 132 -6.15 -8.81 5.05
CA SER A 132 -5.56 -9.84 4.20
C SER A 132 -6.36 -9.91 2.88
N GLU A 133 -5.68 -9.73 1.74
CA GLU A 133 -6.23 -9.58 0.38
C GLU A 133 -6.98 -10.83 -0.19
N LEU A 134 -7.92 -11.42 0.55
CA LEU A 134 -8.57 -12.67 0.19
C LEU A 134 -9.94 -12.49 -0.53
N ALA A 135 -10.38 -11.25 -0.81
CA ALA A 135 -11.70 -10.99 -1.42
C ALA A 135 -11.75 -9.82 -2.43
N ASN A 136 -12.87 -9.70 -3.16
CA ASN A 136 -13.04 -8.83 -4.35
C ASN A 136 -13.31 -7.32 -4.10
N LYS A 137 -13.16 -6.79 -2.87
CA LYS A 137 -13.50 -5.38 -2.55
C LYS A 137 -12.46 -4.68 -1.66
N PHE A 138 -11.26 -4.48 -2.20
CA PHE A 138 -10.17 -3.77 -1.51
C PHE A 138 -9.81 -2.48 -2.20
N THR A 139 -9.41 -1.52 -1.37
CA THR A 139 -8.77 -0.27 -1.75
C THR A 139 -7.27 -0.45 -1.61
N GLN A 140 -6.55 -0.22 -2.71
CA GLN A 140 -5.09 -0.22 -2.73
C GLN A 140 -4.58 1.20 -2.56
N ILE A 141 -3.63 1.36 -1.62
CA ILE A 141 -2.99 2.62 -1.30
C ILE A 141 -1.48 2.40 -1.34
N ASP A 142 -0.76 3.29 -2.02
CA ASP A 142 0.69 3.37 -1.88
C ASP A 142 1.02 4.35 -0.75
N LEU A 143 1.77 3.89 0.25
CA LEU A 143 2.12 4.73 1.40
C LEU A 143 2.95 5.94 0.99
N GLN A 144 3.69 5.87 -0.10
CA GLN A 144 4.43 7.00 -0.64
C GLN A 144 3.53 8.21 -0.91
N HIS A 145 2.29 8.00 -1.34
CA HIS A 145 1.34 9.08 -1.62
C HIS A 145 0.80 9.78 -0.36
N THR A 146 1.14 9.27 0.82
CA THR A 146 0.65 9.77 2.11
C THR A 146 1.74 10.39 2.99
N VAL A 147 3.01 10.33 2.58
CA VAL A 147 4.16 10.70 3.43
C VAL A 147 4.13 12.16 3.90
N ASP A 148 3.69 13.08 3.04
CA ASP A 148 3.58 14.51 3.35
C ASP A 148 2.17 14.94 3.83
N LEU A 149 1.25 13.98 3.97
CA LEU A 149 -0.05 14.20 4.60
C LEU A 149 0.10 14.14 6.13
N SER A 150 0.25 15.30 6.75
CA SER A 150 0.36 15.53 8.19
C SER A 150 -0.98 15.73 8.92
N SER A 151 -2.10 15.86 8.21
CA SER A 151 -3.44 15.90 8.82
C SER A 151 -4.08 14.52 8.78
N GLN A 152 -4.66 14.09 9.91
CA GLN A 152 -5.49 12.88 9.94
C GLN A 152 -6.67 12.97 8.97
N TYR A 153 -7.18 14.19 8.74
CA TYR A 153 -8.30 14.43 7.83
C TYR A 153 -7.88 14.34 6.36
N ALA A 154 -6.66 14.79 6.03
CA ALA A 154 -6.10 14.62 4.69
C ALA A 154 -5.86 13.13 4.38
N ASN A 155 -5.26 12.39 5.31
CA ASN A 155 -5.09 10.95 5.19
C ASN A 155 -6.43 10.26 4.99
N ARG A 156 -7.43 10.54 5.84
CA ARG A 156 -8.75 9.90 5.76
C ARG A 156 -9.48 10.21 4.44
N LEU A 157 -9.48 11.48 4.02
CA LEU A 157 -10.07 11.89 2.76
C LEU A 157 -9.38 11.19 1.58
N TYR A 158 -8.06 11.11 1.60
CA TYR A 158 -7.30 10.39 0.59
C TYR A 158 -7.77 8.93 0.45
N GLU A 159 -7.91 8.19 1.55
CA GLU A 159 -8.37 6.79 1.49
C GLU A 159 -9.79 6.66 0.91
N ILE A 160 -10.70 7.55 1.32
CA ILE A 160 -12.08 7.56 0.82
C ILE A 160 -12.11 7.81 -0.69
N LEU A 161 -11.28 8.73 -1.19
CA LEU A 161 -11.19 9.00 -2.63
C LEU A 161 -10.52 7.85 -3.40
N LYS A 162 -9.58 7.13 -2.78
CA LYS A 162 -8.97 5.94 -3.40
C LYS A 162 -9.92 4.74 -3.46
N GLU A 163 -10.89 4.65 -2.55
CA GLU A 163 -11.88 3.56 -2.54
C GLU A 163 -12.62 3.43 -3.88
N VAL A 164 -12.93 4.57 -4.49
CA VAL A 164 -13.70 4.67 -5.73
C VAL A 164 -12.82 5.00 -6.93
N GLN A 165 -11.50 4.78 -6.85
CA GLN A 165 -10.55 5.14 -7.91
C GLN A 165 -10.87 4.51 -9.29
N ASN A 166 -11.60 3.39 -9.29
CA ASN A 166 -12.01 2.67 -10.49
C ASN A 166 -13.29 3.23 -11.12
N TYR A 167 -13.93 4.24 -10.52
CA TYR A 167 -15.12 4.85 -11.08
C TYR A 167 -14.76 5.61 -12.35
N LYS A 168 -15.67 5.59 -13.34
CA LYS A 168 -15.49 6.32 -14.60
C LYS A 168 -15.23 7.80 -14.36
N GLU A 169 -15.95 8.37 -13.39
CA GLU A 169 -15.78 9.74 -12.92
C GLU A 169 -15.15 9.71 -11.53
N GLN A 170 -14.09 10.48 -11.33
CA GLN A 170 -13.45 10.68 -10.02
C GLN A 170 -14.28 11.70 -9.21
N LYS A 171 -15.45 11.23 -8.76
CA LYS A 171 -16.48 12.01 -8.13
C LYS A 171 -17.13 11.23 -6.99
N VAL A 172 -17.20 11.84 -5.81
CA VAL A 172 -17.73 11.20 -4.59
C VAL A 172 -18.67 12.15 -3.88
N PHE A 173 -19.89 11.69 -3.59
CA PHE A 173 -20.78 12.38 -2.67
C PHE A 173 -20.69 11.74 -1.28
N LEU A 174 -20.46 12.56 -0.25
CA LEU A 174 -20.56 12.16 1.15
C LEU A 174 -21.67 12.96 1.82
N GLU A 175 -22.64 12.26 2.38
CA GLU A 175 -23.63 12.85 3.27
C GLU A 175 -22.93 13.42 4.52
N LEU A 176 -23.48 14.49 5.10
CA LEU A 176 -22.86 15.19 6.22
C LEU A 176 -22.64 14.27 7.43
N ASP A 177 -23.61 13.42 7.76
CA ASP A 177 -23.52 12.53 8.92
C ASP A 177 -22.52 11.39 8.65
N ASP A 178 -22.54 10.80 7.45
CA ASP A 178 -21.56 9.81 7.00
C ASP A 178 -20.13 10.39 7.02
N LEU A 179 -19.93 11.61 6.53
CA LEU A 179 -18.65 12.31 6.58
C LEU A 179 -18.17 12.48 8.02
N ARG A 180 -19.04 12.98 8.91
CA ARG A 180 -18.67 13.19 10.32
C ARG A 180 -18.28 11.89 11.00
N SER A 181 -19.02 10.82 10.72
CA SER A 181 -18.79 9.49 11.26
C SER A 181 -17.46 8.90 10.77
N ARG A 182 -17.21 8.91 9.46
CA ARG A 182 -15.97 8.38 8.87
C ARG A 182 -14.70 9.12 9.31
N PHE A 183 -14.82 10.40 9.66
CA PHE A 183 -13.72 11.22 10.15
C PHE A 183 -13.57 11.18 11.69
N GLY A 184 -14.50 10.54 12.41
CA GLY A 184 -14.52 10.46 13.88
C GLY A 184 -14.69 11.82 14.55
N ILE A 185 -15.58 12.66 14.00
CA ILE A 185 -15.83 14.05 14.40
C ILE A 185 -17.32 14.37 14.60
N GLU A 186 -18.14 13.36 14.91
CA GLU A 186 -19.58 13.46 15.15
C GLU A 186 -19.90 14.59 16.14
N ASN A 187 -19.13 14.68 17.22
CA ASN A 187 -19.31 15.67 18.29
C ASN A 187 -18.39 16.90 18.19
N LYS A 188 -17.66 17.07 17.07
CA LYS A 188 -16.70 18.19 16.87
C LYS A 188 -17.14 19.12 15.74
N TYR A 189 -16.54 20.31 15.69
CA TYR A 189 -16.77 21.28 14.61
C TYR A 189 -18.27 21.53 14.35
N LYS A 190 -18.98 21.94 15.40
CA LYS A 190 -20.46 22.04 15.38
C LYS A 190 -20.97 22.99 14.30
N THR A 191 -20.27 24.10 14.06
CA THR A 191 -20.61 25.05 13.01
C THR A 191 -20.06 24.58 11.66
N MET A 192 -20.79 24.92 10.59
CA MET A 192 -20.38 24.58 9.24
C MET A 192 -19.05 25.22 8.83
N SER A 193 -18.78 26.47 9.26
CA SER A 193 -17.49 27.12 9.02
C SER A 193 -16.36 26.30 9.64
N ASN A 194 -16.47 25.97 10.93
CA ASN A 194 -15.43 25.21 11.62
C ASN A 194 -15.19 23.84 10.98
N LEU A 195 -16.25 23.17 10.49
CA LEU A 195 -16.10 21.90 9.78
C LEU A 195 -15.30 22.09 8.49
N LYS A 196 -15.59 23.13 7.71
CA LYS A 196 -14.86 23.42 6.48
C LYS A 196 -13.41 23.79 6.76
N ASP A 197 -13.20 24.81 7.56
CA ASP A 197 -11.87 25.39 7.81
C ASP A 197 -10.90 24.35 8.40
N ASN A 198 -11.36 23.56 9.38
CA ASN A 198 -10.49 22.67 10.15
C ASN A 198 -10.41 21.25 9.61
N VAL A 199 -11.32 20.84 8.71
CA VAL A 199 -11.39 19.46 8.21
C VAL A 199 -11.29 19.45 6.70
N LEU A 200 -12.24 20.05 5.99
CA LEU A 200 -12.34 19.91 4.54
C LEU A 200 -11.28 20.75 3.82
N ASP A 201 -11.21 22.04 4.12
CA ASP A 201 -10.28 22.97 3.48
C ASP A 201 -8.84 22.61 3.84
N LEU A 202 -8.61 22.21 5.09
CA LEU A 202 -7.32 21.66 5.53
C LEU A 202 -6.93 20.41 4.71
N ALA A 203 -7.81 19.42 4.63
CA ALA A 203 -7.53 18.16 3.92
C ALA A 203 -7.30 18.39 2.41
N VAL A 204 -8.17 19.18 1.79
CA VAL A 204 -8.10 19.50 0.35
C VAL A 204 -6.84 20.30 0.02
N THR A 205 -6.52 21.30 0.83
CA THR A 205 -5.30 22.10 0.68
C THR A 205 -4.06 21.21 0.78
N GLN A 206 -4.03 20.30 1.75
CA GLN A 206 -2.88 19.43 1.95
C GLN A 206 -2.70 18.42 0.81
N ILE A 207 -3.78 17.76 0.38
CA ILE A 207 -3.73 16.82 -0.76
C ILE A 207 -3.25 17.54 -2.03
N ASN A 208 -3.80 18.72 -2.33
CA ASN A 208 -3.40 19.46 -3.55
C ASN A 208 -1.98 20.03 -3.50
N LYS A 209 -1.47 20.37 -2.30
CA LYS A 209 -0.08 20.87 -2.12
C LYS A 209 0.95 19.75 -1.99
N SER A 210 0.51 18.52 -1.75
CA SER A 210 1.38 17.36 -1.64
C SER A 210 2.18 17.17 -2.92
N LYS A 211 3.48 16.91 -2.76
CA LYS A 211 4.37 16.59 -3.89
C LYS A 211 4.33 15.10 -4.20
N ALA A 212 4.03 14.28 -3.19
CA ALA A 212 4.06 12.82 -3.30
C ALA A 212 2.70 12.23 -3.69
N CYS A 213 1.59 12.88 -3.35
CA CYS A 213 0.24 12.36 -3.57
C CYS A 213 -0.10 12.21 -5.06
N ASP A 214 -0.76 11.11 -5.41
CA ASP A 214 -1.29 10.86 -6.74
C ASP A 214 -2.62 11.58 -7.00
N ILE A 215 -3.33 12.03 -5.96
CA ILE A 215 -4.58 12.80 -6.11
C ILE A 215 -4.25 14.29 -6.28
N TYR A 216 -4.88 14.94 -7.26
CA TYR A 216 -4.71 16.36 -7.52
C TYR A 216 -5.99 16.99 -8.09
N ASN A 217 -6.01 18.32 -8.18
CA ASN A 217 -7.19 19.11 -8.55
C ASN A 217 -8.43 18.73 -7.73
N LEU A 218 -8.22 18.36 -6.47
CA LEU A 218 -9.28 18.01 -5.55
C LEU A 218 -10.05 19.28 -5.17
N GLN A 219 -11.34 19.24 -5.38
CA GLN A 219 -12.27 20.31 -5.05
C GLN A 219 -13.53 19.70 -4.46
N TYR A 220 -14.31 20.51 -3.74
CA TYR A 220 -15.61 20.08 -3.24
C TYR A 220 -16.67 21.16 -3.37
N THR A 221 -17.92 20.75 -3.51
CA THR A 221 -19.09 21.64 -3.54
C THR A 221 -20.10 21.23 -2.47
N ASN A 222 -20.85 22.21 -1.96
CA ASN A 222 -21.93 21.92 -1.00
C ASN A 222 -23.14 21.39 -1.76
N LYS A 223 -23.68 20.24 -1.33
CA LYS A 223 -25.02 19.81 -1.73
C LYS A 223 -26.03 20.25 -0.69
N LYS A 224 -27.14 20.81 -1.14
CA LYS A 224 -28.17 21.41 -0.27
C LYS A 224 -29.54 20.80 -0.53
N ALA A 225 -30.31 20.65 0.54
CA ALA A 225 -31.76 20.49 0.49
C ALA A 225 -32.38 21.77 1.05
N GLY A 226 -32.89 22.63 0.16
CA GLY A 226 -33.28 23.99 0.51
C GLY A 226 -32.10 24.80 1.06
N LYS A 227 -32.23 25.33 2.28
CA LYS A 227 -31.16 26.10 2.95
C LYS A 227 -30.13 25.23 3.67
N LYS A 228 -30.45 23.96 3.95
CA LYS A 228 -29.60 23.05 4.74
C LYS A 228 -28.56 22.38 3.82
N ILE A 229 -27.30 22.37 4.24
CA ILE A 229 -26.26 21.55 3.59
C ILE A 229 -26.46 20.11 4.04
N ILE A 230 -26.65 19.21 3.09
CA ILE A 230 -26.86 17.77 3.33
C ILE A 230 -25.57 16.97 3.15
N GLY A 231 -24.56 17.53 2.51
CA GLY A 231 -23.30 16.83 2.27
C GLY A 231 -22.39 17.58 1.30
N PHE A 232 -21.34 16.91 0.88
CA PHE A 232 -20.31 17.46 0.02
C PHE A 232 -20.04 16.53 -1.15
N GLU A 233 -19.89 17.10 -2.33
CA GLU A 233 -19.49 16.38 -3.52
C GLU A 233 -18.05 16.77 -3.86
N PHE A 234 -17.17 15.78 -3.81
CA PHE A 234 -15.75 15.89 -4.14
C PHE A 234 -15.53 15.53 -5.61
N THR A 235 -14.69 16.30 -6.29
CA THR A 235 -14.23 16.06 -7.65
C THR A 235 -12.72 16.17 -7.70
N TYR A 236 -12.05 15.24 -8.36
CA TYR A 236 -10.59 15.16 -8.33
C TYR A 236 -10.05 14.46 -9.57
N LYS A 237 -8.73 14.40 -9.68
CA LYS A 237 -8.03 13.59 -10.68
C LYS A 237 -7.00 12.73 -9.97
N ILE A 238 -6.71 11.57 -10.56
CA ILE A 238 -5.66 10.66 -10.08
C ILE A 238 -4.57 10.64 -11.14
N ARG A 239 -3.34 10.95 -10.75
CA ARG A 239 -2.15 10.72 -11.55
C ARG A 239 -2.02 9.21 -11.69
N LYS A 240 -2.19 8.71 -12.89
CA LYS A 240 -1.77 7.35 -13.19
C LYS A 240 -0.25 7.37 -13.12
N GLN A 241 0.33 6.71 -12.12
CA GLN A 241 1.72 6.32 -12.27
C GLN A 241 1.83 5.51 -13.56
N PRO A 242 2.88 5.69 -14.36
CA PRO A 242 3.14 4.77 -15.44
C PRO A 242 3.20 3.40 -14.79
N LYS A 243 2.22 2.55 -15.12
CA LYS A 243 2.30 1.17 -14.72
C LYS A 243 3.65 0.67 -15.24
N LYS A 244 4.49 0.09 -14.38
CA LYS A 244 5.54 -0.84 -14.85
C LYS A 244 4.90 -2.08 -15.54
N SER A 245 3.58 -2.09 -15.75
CA SER A 245 2.82 -2.87 -16.73
C SER A 245 2.18 -1.94 -17.79
N ASP A 246 3.02 -1.51 -18.73
CA ASP A 246 2.73 -0.91 -20.06
C ASP A 246 3.97 -0.16 -20.60
N ILE A 247 5.19 -0.42 -20.07
CA ILE A 247 6.24 -0.77 -21.03
C ILE A 247 5.64 -2.00 -21.70
N ALA A 248 5.11 -1.84 -22.91
CA ALA A 248 5.11 -2.95 -23.83
C ALA A 248 6.55 -3.46 -23.76
N ILE A 249 6.78 -4.54 -23.02
CA ILE A 249 7.88 -5.42 -23.29
C ILE A 249 7.54 -5.81 -24.72
N GLN A 250 8.06 -5.04 -25.69
CA GLN A 250 8.48 -5.68 -26.92
C GLN A 250 9.32 -6.82 -26.38
N PRO A 251 8.88 -8.09 -26.50
CA PRO A 251 9.73 -9.19 -26.08
C PRO A 251 11.10 -8.86 -26.65
N ILE A 252 12.13 -8.86 -25.81
CA ILE A 252 13.49 -8.79 -26.32
C ILE A 252 13.61 -10.06 -27.15
N VAL A 253 13.22 -9.99 -28.43
CA VAL A 253 13.34 -11.07 -29.39
C VAL A 253 14.81 -11.05 -29.72
N LEU A 254 15.60 -11.66 -28.85
CA LEU A 254 16.96 -12.03 -29.12
C LEU A 254 16.92 -13.00 -30.30
N LYS A 255 17.08 -12.45 -31.52
CA LYS A 255 17.24 -13.23 -32.74
C LYS A 255 18.60 -13.90 -32.67
N MET A 256 18.64 -15.10 -32.08
CA MET A 256 19.78 -16.01 -32.17
C MET A 256 19.36 -17.24 -32.98
N THR A 257 20.27 -17.71 -33.84
CA THR A 257 20.04 -18.96 -34.57
C THR A 257 20.08 -20.15 -33.62
N ASP A 258 19.52 -21.30 -34.01
CA ASP A 258 19.60 -22.53 -33.20
C ASP A 258 21.06 -22.86 -32.83
N SER A 259 22.00 -22.71 -33.79
CA SER A 259 23.43 -22.92 -33.53
C SER A 259 24.00 -21.96 -32.48
N GLN A 260 23.58 -20.69 -32.48
CA GLN A 260 23.99 -19.73 -31.46
C GLN A 260 23.37 -20.07 -30.10
N ARG A 261 22.10 -20.48 -30.07
CA ARG A 261 21.41 -20.89 -28.83
C ARG A 261 22.14 -22.02 -28.14
N TYR A 262 22.51 -23.07 -28.87
CA TYR A 262 23.28 -24.19 -28.32
C TYR A 262 24.73 -23.81 -27.97
N LEU A 263 25.37 -22.93 -28.75
CA LEU A 263 26.71 -22.42 -28.43
C LEU A 263 26.73 -21.70 -27.08
N PHE A 264 25.79 -20.79 -26.84
CA PHE A 264 25.72 -20.04 -25.59
C PHE A 264 25.22 -20.91 -24.44
N ALA A 265 24.32 -21.86 -24.69
CA ALA A 265 23.87 -22.79 -23.67
C ALA A 265 25.01 -23.69 -23.13
N ASN A 266 25.93 -24.12 -24.00
CA ASN A 266 27.15 -24.84 -23.59
C ASN A 266 28.06 -23.95 -22.73
N LYS A 267 28.25 -22.69 -23.10
CA LYS A 267 29.06 -21.76 -22.28
C LYS A 267 28.41 -21.47 -20.93
N LEU A 268 27.09 -21.43 -20.88
CA LEU A 268 26.34 -21.18 -19.65
C LEU A 268 26.33 -22.39 -18.72
N SER A 269 26.30 -23.62 -19.24
CA SER A 269 26.29 -24.81 -18.37
C SER A 269 27.55 -24.94 -17.52
N GLU A 270 28.67 -24.38 -17.97
CA GLU A 270 29.95 -24.38 -17.27
C GLU A 270 30.09 -23.24 -16.22
N LEU A 271 29.14 -22.30 -16.14
CA LEU A 271 29.19 -21.21 -15.16
C LEU A 271 28.75 -21.71 -13.77
N THR A 272 29.55 -21.41 -12.75
CA THR A 272 29.23 -21.74 -11.35
C THR A 272 27.92 -21.14 -10.87
N GLU A 273 27.56 -19.94 -11.35
CA GLU A 273 26.32 -19.26 -11.00
C GLU A 273 25.07 -19.91 -11.63
N MET A 274 25.26 -20.76 -12.65
CA MET A 274 24.19 -21.49 -13.32
C MET A 274 23.84 -22.80 -12.61
N ASN A 275 24.66 -23.27 -11.66
CA ASN A 275 24.42 -24.51 -10.90
C ASN A 275 23.04 -24.54 -10.20
N LYS A 276 22.48 -23.40 -9.83
CA LYS A 276 21.11 -23.31 -9.24
C LYS A 276 20.00 -23.73 -10.20
N TYR A 277 20.25 -23.65 -11.50
CA TYR A 277 19.34 -24.15 -12.51
C TYR A 277 19.58 -25.62 -12.80
N SER A 278 20.71 -26.19 -12.39
CA SER A 278 21.07 -27.59 -12.61
C SER A 278 20.16 -28.54 -11.80
N GLN A 279 19.88 -29.73 -12.33
CA GLN A 279 19.10 -30.76 -11.66
C GLN A 279 19.91 -32.03 -11.40
N GLY A 280 20.01 -32.40 -10.12
CA GLY A 280 20.57 -33.68 -9.67
C GLY A 280 22.05 -33.86 -10.04
N THR A 281 22.38 -35.00 -10.63
CA THR A 281 23.73 -35.39 -11.08
C THR A 281 23.88 -35.30 -12.60
N GLU A 282 23.20 -34.34 -13.25
CA GLU A 282 23.26 -34.19 -14.71
C GLU A 282 24.67 -33.79 -15.19
N SER A 283 25.05 -34.23 -16.38
CA SER A 283 26.29 -33.79 -17.02
C SER A 283 26.17 -32.36 -17.55
N TYR A 284 27.30 -31.67 -17.72
CA TYR A 284 27.34 -30.33 -18.34
C TYR A 284 26.69 -30.30 -19.74
N SER A 285 26.77 -31.39 -20.49
CA SER A 285 26.13 -31.53 -21.80
C SER A 285 24.60 -31.65 -21.69
N GLN A 286 24.08 -32.37 -20.70
CA GLN A 286 22.63 -32.48 -20.44
C GLN A 286 22.07 -31.14 -19.94
N PHE A 287 22.82 -30.47 -19.07
CA PHE A 287 22.44 -29.14 -18.59
C PHE A 287 22.40 -28.10 -19.72
N ALA A 288 23.37 -28.15 -20.64
CA ALA A 288 23.41 -27.27 -21.80
C ALA A 288 22.18 -27.43 -22.72
N VAL A 289 21.72 -28.66 -22.97
CA VAL A 289 20.50 -28.89 -23.78
C VAL A 289 19.29 -28.21 -23.14
N ARG A 290 19.16 -28.34 -21.81
CA ARG A 290 18.05 -27.73 -21.08
C ARG A 290 18.12 -26.21 -21.01
N ILE A 291 19.32 -25.64 -20.88
CA ILE A 291 19.51 -24.18 -21.03
C ILE A 291 19.10 -23.74 -22.45
N ALA A 292 19.42 -24.53 -23.49
CA ALA A 292 19.02 -24.21 -24.85
C ALA A 292 17.49 -24.25 -25.03
N GLU A 293 16.77 -25.09 -24.30
CA GLU A 293 15.30 -25.06 -24.25
C GLU A 293 14.77 -23.84 -23.48
N MET A 294 15.38 -23.49 -22.34
CA MET A 294 15.04 -22.26 -21.60
C MET A 294 15.23 -21.00 -22.45
N LEU A 295 16.25 -20.97 -23.32
CA LEU A 295 16.50 -19.87 -24.24
C LEU A 295 15.50 -19.79 -25.42
N GLN A 296 14.43 -20.60 -25.43
CA GLN A 296 13.28 -20.43 -26.33
C GLN A 296 12.13 -19.64 -25.68
N ASP A 297 12.09 -19.58 -24.34
CA ASP A 297 11.07 -18.84 -23.59
C ASP A 297 11.54 -17.39 -23.36
N PRO A 298 10.83 -16.38 -23.89
CA PRO A 298 11.18 -14.97 -23.73
C PRO A 298 11.39 -14.53 -22.27
N LEU A 299 10.65 -15.11 -21.32
CA LEU A 299 10.78 -14.77 -19.89
C LEU A 299 12.08 -15.34 -19.30
N LYS A 300 12.47 -16.54 -19.73
CA LYS A 300 13.71 -17.19 -19.32
C LYS A 300 14.94 -16.57 -19.96
N ILE A 301 14.81 -16.09 -21.20
CA ILE A 301 15.87 -15.33 -21.87
C ILE A 301 16.21 -14.06 -21.08
N GLU A 302 15.20 -13.34 -20.57
CA GLU A 302 15.42 -12.15 -19.73
C GLU A 302 16.14 -12.50 -18.42
N GLU A 303 15.71 -13.58 -17.76
CA GLU A 303 16.34 -14.10 -16.55
C GLU A 303 17.82 -14.48 -16.77
N LEU A 304 18.13 -15.03 -17.95
CA LEU A 304 19.47 -15.51 -18.31
C LEU A 304 20.35 -14.46 -19.00
N LEU A 305 19.79 -13.31 -19.37
CA LEU A 305 20.47 -12.24 -20.11
C LEU A 305 21.76 -11.73 -19.44
N PRO A 306 21.83 -11.54 -18.10
CA PRO A 306 23.07 -11.13 -17.44
C PRO A 306 24.21 -12.14 -17.62
N TYR A 307 23.88 -13.43 -17.61
CA TYR A 307 24.86 -14.51 -17.79
C TYR A 307 25.25 -14.66 -19.26
N LEU A 308 24.29 -14.50 -20.19
CA LEU A 308 24.56 -14.46 -21.62
C LEU A 308 25.58 -13.37 -21.97
N LYS A 309 25.44 -12.18 -21.41
CA LYS A 309 26.41 -11.08 -21.60
C LYS A 309 27.80 -11.44 -21.05
N LYS A 310 27.88 -12.11 -19.90
CA LYS A 310 29.16 -12.59 -19.33
C LYS A 310 29.89 -13.57 -20.25
N VAL A 311 29.15 -14.43 -20.97
CA VAL A 311 29.73 -15.41 -21.91
C VAL A 311 29.91 -14.86 -23.34
N GLY A 312 29.78 -13.54 -23.50
CA GLY A 312 30.08 -12.83 -24.74
C GLY A 312 28.90 -12.70 -25.73
N PHE A 313 27.66 -12.89 -25.28
CA PHE A 313 26.49 -12.60 -26.09
C PHE A 313 26.30 -11.08 -26.21
N ASN A 314 26.23 -10.56 -27.44
CA ASN A 314 26.05 -9.14 -27.69
C ASN A 314 24.66 -8.87 -28.29
N THR A 315 23.84 -8.10 -27.57
CA THR A 315 22.54 -7.62 -28.06
C THR A 315 22.77 -6.51 -29.08
N LYS A 316 22.71 -6.84 -30.38
CA LYS A 316 22.52 -5.80 -31.40
C LYS A 316 21.04 -5.38 -31.43
#